data_AF-A0A7X7B223-F1
#
_entry.id   AF-A0A7X7B223-F1
#
_cell.length_a   1.000
_cell.length_b   1.000
_cell.length_c   1.000
_cell.angle_alpha   90.00
_cell.angle_beta   90.00
_cell.angle_gamma   90.00
#
_symmetry.space_group_name_H-M   'P 1'
#
loop_
_entity.id
_entity.type
_entity.pdbx_description
1 polymer ?
#
loop_
_entity_poly.entity_id
_entity_poly.type
_entity_poly.pdbx_seq_one_letter_code
_entity_poly.pdbx_strand_id
1 'polypeptide(L)'
;MTQTINGDLFIKMLENGANNLSNQHHEINALNVFPVPDGDTGTNMNLTFTSGLKDAKNIRSSHVGEISKSLSRGLLMGARGNSGVILSQIFRGFSQSVESKKELNAQDLASAFMQSKETAYKAVMRPVEGTILTVLREGAQHAFDWMKQNTTATVDEYFDVLLEASHVSLKNTPNLLPVLKEVGVVDSGGAGYVAVLEGFIAALKGETIDALEATEIEANASKLANMEHDEFGYCTEFIIQIDPKTTKYSEEHFRKELEALGNSIVVVTDEDLVKVHVHT
;
A
#
# COMPACT_ATOMS: atom_id res chain seq x y z
N MET A 1 11.32 -2.71 -24.72
CA MET A 1 10.09 -2.87 -23.95
C MET A 1 10.12 -4.23 -23.29
N THR A 2 9.91 -4.24 -21.99
CA THR A 2 9.98 -5.36 -21.06
C THR A 2 8.79 -6.29 -21.26
N GLN A 3 9.03 -7.57 -21.56
CA GLN A 3 7.96 -8.56 -21.76
C GLN A 3 7.56 -9.27 -20.47
N THR A 4 8.51 -9.51 -19.58
CA THR A 4 8.28 -10.14 -18.28
C THR A 4 9.11 -9.48 -17.19
N ILE A 5 8.61 -9.55 -15.96
CA ILE A 5 9.30 -9.17 -14.73
C ILE A 5 9.77 -10.45 -14.05
N ASN A 6 11.08 -10.63 -13.92
CA ASN A 6 11.67 -11.67 -13.08
C ASN A 6 12.00 -11.14 -11.68
N GLY A 7 12.50 -11.99 -10.79
CA GLY A 7 12.80 -11.59 -9.41
C GLY A 7 13.79 -10.42 -9.28
N ASP A 8 14.83 -10.37 -10.12
CA ASP A 8 15.84 -9.30 -10.06
C ASP A 8 15.24 -7.95 -10.45
N LEU A 9 14.46 -7.91 -11.55
CA LEU A 9 13.76 -6.69 -11.96
C LEU A 9 12.70 -6.30 -10.93
N PHE A 10 12.00 -7.27 -10.34
CA PHE A 10 11.02 -7.01 -9.29
C PHE A 10 11.66 -6.35 -8.07
N ILE A 11 12.81 -6.85 -7.59
CA ILE A 11 13.55 -6.21 -6.49
C ILE A 11 13.92 -4.76 -6.84
N LYS A 12 14.44 -4.50 -8.05
CA LYS A 12 14.76 -3.13 -8.49
C LYS A 12 13.54 -2.22 -8.52
N MET A 13 12.39 -2.73 -8.97
CA MET A 13 11.13 -2.00 -8.92
C MET A 13 10.77 -1.67 -7.47
N LEU A 14 10.84 -2.65 -6.55
CA LEU A 14 10.56 -2.42 -5.14
C LEU A 14 11.53 -1.40 -4.51
N GLU A 15 12.82 -1.43 -4.86
CA GLU A 15 13.81 -0.45 -4.40
C GLU A 15 13.46 0.97 -4.87
N ASN A 16 13.20 1.16 -6.16
CA ASN A 16 12.81 2.47 -6.67
C ASN A 16 11.46 2.94 -6.10
N GLY A 17 10.50 2.03 -5.90
CA GLY A 17 9.22 2.34 -5.27
C GLY A 17 9.40 2.81 -3.82
N ALA A 18 10.25 2.13 -3.05
CA ALA A 18 10.58 2.52 -1.68
C ALA A 18 11.29 3.87 -1.64
N ASN A 19 12.29 4.08 -2.49
CA ASN A 19 13.06 5.32 -2.51
C ASN A 19 12.20 6.49 -2.97
N ASN A 20 11.34 6.33 -3.98
CA ASN A 20 10.44 7.40 -4.42
C ASN A 20 9.44 7.77 -3.32
N LEU A 21 8.84 6.78 -2.66
CA LEU A 21 7.95 7.01 -1.51
C LEU A 21 8.69 7.72 -0.37
N SER A 22 9.93 7.30 -0.06
CA SER A 22 10.76 7.94 0.96
C SER A 22 11.08 9.39 0.59
N ASN A 23 11.36 9.68 -0.67
CA ASN A 23 11.68 11.04 -1.12
C ASN A 23 10.46 11.97 -1.07
N GLN A 24 9.25 11.43 -1.24
CA GLN A 24 8.01 12.21 -1.27
C GLN A 24 7.24 12.19 0.07
N HIS A 25 7.69 11.44 1.08
CA HIS A 25 6.87 11.18 2.28
C HIS A 25 6.45 12.46 3.03
N HIS A 26 7.29 13.50 3.06
CA HIS A 26 6.94 14.80 3.65
C HIS A 26 5.83 15.52 2.90
N GLU A 27 5.87 15.50 1.56
CA GLU A 27 4.81 16.08 0.73
C GLU A 27 3.50 15.31 0.93
N ILE A 28 3.58 13.98 1.02
CA ILE A 28 2.42 13.12 1.29
C ILE A 28 1.84 13.39 2.68
N ASN A 29 2.69 13.60 3.69
CA ASN A 29 2.26 13.98 5.04
C ASN A 29 1.47 15.29 5.04
N ALA A 30 1.87 16.27 4.23
CA ALA A 30 1.17 17.55 4.11
C ALA A 30 -0.25 17.42 3.50
N LEU A 31 -0.56 16.31 2.83
CA LEU A 31 -1.88 16.01 2.29
C LEU A 31 -2.81 15.31 3.30
N ASN A 32 -2.27 14.88 4.46
CA ASN A 32 -3.00 14.04 5.39
C ASN A 32 -4.05 14.84 6.19
N VAL A 33 -5.27 14.87 5.66
CA VAL A 33 -6.43 15.53 6.29
C VAL A 33 -7.58 14.56 6.59
N PHE A 34 -7.44 13.28 6.23
CA PHE A 34 -8.45 12.23 6.42
C PHE A 34 -7.78 10.84 6.56
N PRO A 35 -8.32 9.92 7.39
CA PRO A 35 -9.44 10.12 8.33
C PRO A 35 -9.03 10.90 9.58
N VAL A 36 -7.74 10.94 9.89
CA VAL A 36 -7.18 11.63 11.05
C VAL A 36 -6.09 12.58 10.52
N PRO A 37 -6.20 13.90 10.76
CA PRO A 37 -5.27 14.90 10.23
C PRO A 37 -3.99 15.01 11.09
N ASP A 38 -3.30 13.90 11.30
CA ASP A 38 -2.10 13.78 12.15
C ASP A 38 -0.77 13.92 11.37
N GLY A 39 -0.85 14.18 10.06
CA GLY A 39 0.34 14.48 9.26
C GLY A 39 1.34 13.33 9.12
N ASP A 40 0.92 12.07 9.34
CA ASP A 40 1.86 10.94 9.39
C ASP A 40 1.75 9.93 8.22
N THR A 41 0.77 10.09 7.31
CA THR A 41 0.44 9.07 6.29
C THR A 41 1.64 8.62 5.47
N GLY A 42 2.43 9.56 4.95
CA GLY A 42 3.64 9.29 4.17
C GLY A 42 4.71 8.61 5.00
N THR A 43 4.94 9.07 6.24
CA THR A 43 5.87 8.42 7.19
C THR A 43 5.47 6.96 7.43
N ASN A 44 4.19 6.73 7.73
CA ASN A 44 3.62 5.41 8.01
C ASN A 44 3.78 4.47 6.80
N MET A 45 3.46 4.94 5.59
CA MET A 45 3.66 4.17 4.37
C MET A 45 5.13 3.89 4.08
N ASN A 46 6.03 4.87 4.26
CA ASN A 46 7.46 4.70 4.03
C ASN A 46 8.07 3.66 4.97
N LEU A 47 7.81 3.76 6.28
CA LEU A 47 8.28 2.81 7.28
C LEU A 47 7.77 1.39 6.99
N THR A 48 6.49 1.29 6.61
CA THR A 48 5.88 0.02 6.21
C THR A 48 6.59 -0.58 5.01
N PHE A 49 6.73 0.20 3.93
CA PHE A 49 7.28 -0.27 2.66
C PHE A 49 8.74 -0.67 2.78
N THR A 50 9.54 0.14 3.48
CA THR A 50 10.96 -0.12 3.74
C THR A 50 11.14 -1.39 4.57
N SER A 51 10.26 -1.66 5.55
CA SER A 51 10.27 -2.92 6.31
C SER A 51 10.03 -4.13 5.40
N GLY A 52 9.03 -4.06 4.52
CA GLY A 52 8.76 -5.12 3.55
C GLY A 52 9.89 -5.35 2.56
N LEU A 53 10.47 -4.27 2.01
CA LEU A 53 11.58 -4.34 1.07
C LEU A 53 12.81 -5.00 1.71
N LYS A 54 13.12 -4.68 2.97
CA LYS A 54 14.22 -5.30 3.70
C LYS A 54 14.09 -6.82 3.74
N ASP A 55 12.89 -7.32 4.02
CA ASP A 55 12.64 -8.77 4.05
C ASP A 55 12.69 -9.39 2.65
N ALA A 56 12.09 -8.73 1.65
CA ALA A 56 12.13 -9.16 0.26
C ALA A 56 13.56 -9.32 -0.27
N LYS A 57 14.46 -8.38 0.06
CA LYS A 57 15.89 -8.43 -0.33
C LYS A 57 16.68 -9.55 0.36
N ASN A 58 16.22 -10.05 1.49
CA ASN A 58 16.87 -11.17 2.18
C ASN A 58 16.56 -12.52 1.50
N ILE A 59 15.53 -12.58 0.66
CA ILE A 59 15.22 -13.76 -0.14
C ILE A 59 16.21 -13.87 -1.30
N ARG A 60 17.05 -14.90 -1.27
CA ARG A 60 17.96 -15.24 -2.37
C ARG A 60 17.24 -16.08 -3.42
N SER A 61 16.24 -15.49 -4.09
CA SER A 61 15.45 -16.15 -5.12
C SER A 61 15.22 -15.24 -6.32
N SER A 62 15.16 -15.82 -7.51
CA SER A 62 14.73 -15.12 -8.73
C SER A 62 13.23 -15.32 -9.01
N HIS A 63 12.50 -15.97 -8.09
CA HIS A 63 11.08 -16.28 -8.23
C HIS A 63 10.21 -15.15 -7.65
N VAL A 64 9.43 -14.48 -8.50
CA VAL A 64 8.60 -13.33 -8.09
C VAL A 64 7.61 -13.71 -6.97
N GLY A 65 6.97 -14.86 -7.04
CA GLY A 65 6.09 -15.36 -5.97
C GLY A 65 6.75 -15.45 -4.59
N GLU A 66 7.99 -15.97 -4.49
CA GLU A 66 8.71 -16.10 -3.21
C GLU A 66 9.10 -14.72 -2.64
N ILE A 67 9.59 -13.82 -3.50
CA ILE A 67 9.90 -12.43 -3.12
C ILE A 67 8.63 -11.71 -2.66
N SER A 68 7.52 -11.86 -3.40
CA SER A 68 6.24 -11.20 -3.09
C SER A 68 5.66 -11.67 -1.76
N LYS A 69 5.81 -12.98 -1.44
CA LYS A 69 5.39 -13.55 -0.16
C LYS A 69 6.18 -12.97 1.02
N SER A 70 7.50 -12.84 0.86
CA SER A 70 8.34 -12.23 1.88
C SER A 70 8.07 -10.73 2.04
N LEU A 71 7.88 -10.02 0.93
CA LEU A 71 7.47 -8.61 0.92
C LEU A 71 6.16 -8.44 1.70
N SER A 72 5.11 -9.18 1.34
CA SER A 72 3.79 -9.12 1.98
C SER A 72 3.87 -9.32 3.50
N ARG A 73 4.61 -10.33 3.95
CA ARG A 73 4.79 -10.61 5.38
C ARG A 73 5.54 -9.48 6.08
N GLY A 74 6.64 -8.99 5.49
CA GLY A 74 7.42 -7.89 6.05
C GLY A 74 6.65 -6.56 6.10
N LEU A 75 5.81 -6.29 5.10
CA LEU A 75 4.89 -5.15 5.10
C LEU A 75 3.88 -5.27 6.24
N LEU A 76 3.26 -6.43 6.44
CA LEU A 76 2.26 -6.61 7.50
C LEU A 76 2.89 -6.43 8.90
N MET A 77 4.05 -7.02 9.13
CA MET A 77 4.76 -6.91 10.41
C MET A 77 5.26 -5.48 10.67
N GLY A 78 5.74 -4.80 9.62
CA GLY A 78 6.21 -3.42 9.67
C GLY A 78 5.13 -2.37 9.54
N ALA A 79 3.87 -2.75 9.26
CA ALA A 79 2.80 -1.81 8.98
C ALA A 79 2.62 -0.80 10.12
N ARG A 80 2.44 0.47 9.79
CA ARG A 80 2.14 1.55 10.74
C ARG A 80 0.95 2.34 10.25
N GLY A 81 0.07 2.74 11.17
CA GLY A 81 -1.12 3.50 10.80
C GLY A 81 -2.10 2.72 9.93
N ASN A 82 -3.25 3.34 9.65
CA ASN A 82 -4.21 2.79 8.69
C ASN A 82 -3.60 2.69 7.28
N SER A 83 -2.84 3.71 6.86
CA SER A 83 -2.25 3.78 5.52
C SER A 83 -1.24 2.65 5.29
N GLY A 84 -0.37 2.36 6.26
CA GLY A 84 0.57 1.25 6.19
C GLY A 84 -0.12 -0.11 6.21
N VAL A 85 -1.12 -0.31 7.07
CA VAL A 85 -1.86 -1.58 7.09
C VAL A 85 -2.60 -1.80 5.76
N ILE A 86 -3.26 -0.78 5.20
CA ILE A 86 -3.92 -0.90 3.89
C ILE A 86 -2.89 -1.20 2.79
N LEU A 87 -1.76 -0.50 2.76
CA LEU A 87 -0.68 -0.77 1.80
C LEU A 87 -0.18 -2.21 1.90
N SER A 88 -0.04 -2.75 3.11
CA SER A 88 0.33 -4.15 3.32
C SER A 88 -0.70 -5.12 2.70
N GLN A 89 -1.98 -4.77 2.72
CA GLN A 89 -3.05 -5.59 2.14
C GLN A 89 -3.09 -5.54 0.61
N ILE A 90 -2.72 -4.40 0.02
CA ILE A 90 -2.53 -4.30 -1.44
C ILE A 90 -1.51 -5.34 -1.88
N PHE A 91 -0.31 -5.33 -1.28
CA PHE A 91 0.74 -6.27 -1.63
C PHE A 91 0.48 -7.71 -1.19
N ARG A 92 -0.36 -7.93 -0.17
CA ARG A 92 -0.86 -9.25 0.17
C ARG A 92 -1.73 -9.83 -0.94
N GLY A 93 -2.68 -9.05 -1.45
CA GLY A 93 -3.50 -9.48 -2.59
C GLY A 93 -2.64 -9.72 -3.84
N PHE A 94 -1.67 -8.85 -4.10
CA PHE A 94 -0.68 -9.07 -5.16
C PHE A 94 0.04 -10.40 -4.98
N SER A 95 0.63 -10.64 -3.79
CA SER A 95 1.37 -11.85 -3.46
C SER A 95 0.54 -13.12 -3.62
N GLN A 96 -0.74 -13.10 -3.21
CA GLN A 96 -1.65 -14.24 -3.35
C GLN A 96 -1.85 -14.61 -4.83
N SER A 97 -1.98 -13.60 -5.70
CA SER A 97 -2.17 -13.83 -7.13
C SER A 97 -0.92 -14.38 -7.82
N VAL A 98 0.28 -14.10 -7.30
CA VAL A 98 1.55 -14.41 -7.97
C VAL A 98 2.35 -15.53 -7.29
N GLU A 99 1.81 -16.20 -6.26
CA GLU A 99 2.53 -17.16 -5.41
C GLU A 99 3.30 -18.23 -6.22
N SER A 100 2.69 -18.75 -7.28
CA SER A 100 3.29 -19.81 -8.14
C SER A 100 4.07 -19.28 -9.34
N LYS A 101 4.21 -17.96 -9.49
CA LYS A 101 4.77 -17.32 -10.69
C LYS A 101 6.24 -16.98 -10.51
N LYS A 102 7.09 -17.59 -11.34
CA LYS A 102 8.53 -17.27 -11.42
C LYS A 102 8.78 -15.87 -11.98
N GLU A 103 8.03 -15.53 -13.03
CA GLU A 103 8.05 -14.24 -13.71
C GLU A 103 6.60 -13.79 -13.97
N LEU A 104 6.41 -12.50 -14.21
CA LEU A 104 5.10 -11.90 -14.49
C LEU A 104 5.09 -11.23 -15.85
N ASN A 105 4.07 -11.51 -16.66
CA ASN A 105 3.73 -10.69 -17.83
C ASN A 105 2.63 -9.67 -17.49
N ALA A 106 2.21 -8.87 -18.47
CA ALA A 106 1.15 -7.87 -18.32
C ALA A 106 -0.20 -8.46 -17.85
N GLN A 107 -0.56 -9.67 -18.28
CA GLN A 107 -1.82 -10.32 -17.86
C GLN A 107 -1.78 -10.80 -16.40
N ASP A 108 -0.62 -11.30 -15.97
CA ASP A 108 -0.40 -11.67 -14.58
C ASP A 108 -0.50 -10.44 -13.67
N LEU A 109 0.09 -9.31 -14.08
CA LEU A 109 -0.01 -8.04 -13.37
C LEU A 109 -1.45 -7.54 -13.26
N ALA A 110 -2.20 -7.56 -14.36
CA ALA A 110 -3.61 -7.19 -14.38
C ALA A 110 -4.43 -8.01 -13.37
N SER A 111 -4.19 -9.31 -13.32
CA SER A 111 -4.84 -10.21 -12.35
C SER A 111 -4.41 -9.90 -10.91
N ALA A 112 -3.12 -9.62 -10.70
CA ALA A 112 -2.57 -9.34 -9.39
C ALA A 112 -3.07 -8.02 -8.78
N PHE A 113 -3.21 -6.95 -9.56
CA PHE A 113 -3.79 -5.69 -9.08
C PHE A 113 -5.30 -5.81 -8.84
N MET A 114 -6.02 -6.61 -9.63
CA MET A 114 -7.42 -6.93 -9.32
C MET A 114 -7.56 -7.68 -7.99
N GLN A 115 -6.69 -8.66 -7.72
CA GLN A 115 -6.67 -9.35 -6.43
C GLN A 115 -6.28 -8.40 -5.28
N SER A 116 -5.34 -7.47 -5.54
CA SER A 116 -4.92 -6.43 -4.57
C SER A 116 -6.09 -5.56 -4.13
N LYS A 117 -6.92 -5.10 -5.10
CA LYS A 117 -8.16 -4.37 -4.82
C LYS A 117 -9.08 -5.16 -3.89
N GLU A 118 -9.41 -6.41 -4.24
CA GLU A 118 -10.34 -7.22 -3.46
C GLU A 118 -9.85 -7.48 -2.04
N THR A 119 -8.55 -7.74 -1.86
CA THR A 119 -7.94 -7.96 -0.55
C THR A 119 -7.90 -6.68 0.29
N ALA A 120 -7.52 -5.53 -0.29
CA ALA A 120 -7.46 -4.26 0.42
C ALA A 120 -8.84 -3.75 0.88
N TYR A 121 -9.87 -3.87 0.04
CA TYR A 121 -11.24 -3.46 0.42
C TYR A 121 -11.79 -4.30 1.58
N LYS A 122 -11.52 -5.61 1.61
CA LYS A 122 -11.97 -6.49 2.69
C LYS A 122 -11.31 -6.17 4.02
N ALA A 123 -10.10 -5.63 4.01
CA ALA A 123 -9.36 -5.33 5.23
C ALA A 123 -9.92 -4.14 6.02
N VAL A 124 -10.56 -3.19 5.32
CA VAL A 124 -11.13 -1.99 5.92
C VAL A 124 -12.59 -2.23 6.26
N MET A 125 -12.98 -1.99 7.51
CA MET A 125 -14.33 -2.29 7.97
C MET A 125 -15.40 -1.34 7.41
N ARG A 126 -15.04 -0.08 7.22
CA ARG A 126 -15.89 0.95 6.59
C ARG A 126 -15.09 1.60 5.46
N PRO A 127 -15.00 0.98 4.28
CA PRO A 127 -14.26 1.56 3.15
C PRO A 127 -14.92 2.86 2.70
N VAL A 128 -14.11 3.88 2.45
CA VAL A 128 -14.56 5.22 2.03
C VAL A 128 -14.02 5.52 0.64
N GLU A 129 -14.89 5.95 -0.26
CA GLU A 129 -14.50 6.40 -1.59
C GLU A 129 -13.84 7.78 -1.54
N GLY A 130 -12.91 8.04 -2.47
CA GLY A 130 -12.00 9.18 -2.41
C GLY A 130 -10.76 8.92 -1.56
N THR A 131 -10.41 7.66 -1.29
CA THR A 131 -9.19 7.26 -0.57
C THR A 131 -8.27 6.41 -1.45
N ILE A 132 -7.12 5.96 -0.92
CA ILE A 132 -6.23 4.97 -1.54
C ILE A 132 -6.98 3.77 -2.14
N LEU A 133 -8.07 3.34 -1.50
CA LEU A 133 -8.90 2.24 -1.99
C LEU A 133 -9.51 2.55 -3.36
N THR A 134 -10.02 3.78 -3.55
CA THR A 134 -10.57 4.25 -4.82
C THR A 134 -9.49 4.30 -5.90
N VAL A 135 -8.33 4.87 -5.58
CA VAL A 135 -7.20 5.01 -6.54
C VAL A 135 -6.72 3.63 -7.03
N LEU A 136 -6.59 2.67 -6.11
CA LEU A 136 -6.29 1.28 -6.43
C LEU A 136 -7.38 0.64 -7.28
N ARG A 137 -8.66 0.76 -6.86
CA ARG A 137 -9.80 0.14 -7.54
C ARG A 137 -9.93 0.62 -8.97
N GLU A 138 -9.91 1.94 -9.17
CA GLU A 138 -10.14 2.55 -10.47
C GLU A 138 -8.95 2.32 -11.40
N GLY A 139 -7.71 2.45 -10.88
CA GLY A 139 -6.50 2.12 -11.63
C GLY A 139 -6.47 0.65 -12.07
N ALA A 140 -6.66 -0.28 -11.13
CA ALA A 140 -6.64 -1.71 -11.41
C ALA A 140 -7.76 -2.13 -12.38
N GLN A 141 -8.99 -1.64 -12.18
CA GLN A 141 -10.12 -1.96 -13.04
C GLN A 141 -9.90 -1.44 -14.47
N HIS A 142 -9.44 -0.20 -14.61
CA HIS A 142 -9.17 0.41 -15.92
C HIS A 142 -8.08 -0.35 -16.67
N ALA A 143 -6.93 -0.61 -16.02
CA ALA A 143 -5.83 -1.34 -16.63
C ALA A 143 -6.22 -2.78 -16.98
N PHE A 144 -7.04 -3.43 -16.15
CA PHE A 144 -7.56 -4.77 -16.43
C PHE A 144 -8.48 -4.80 -17.66
N ASP A 145 -9.40 -3.85 -17.78
CA ASP A 145 -10.30 -3.78 -18.94
C ASP A 145 -9.58 -3.39 -20.23
N TRP A 146 -8.55 -2.53 -20.13
CA TRP A 146 -7.64 -2.27 -21.23
C TRP A 146 -6.88 -3.53 -21.66
N MET A 147 -6.36 -4.31 -20.72
CA MET A 147 -5.64 -5.57 -21.01
C MET A 147 -6.49 -6.62 -21.71
N LYS A 148 -7.81 -6.67 -21.46
CA LYS A 148 -8.71 -7.57 -22.20
C LYS A 148 -8.73 -7.30 -23.70
N GLN A 149 -8.48 -6.06 -24.10
CA GLN A 149 -8.45 -5.61 -25.50
C GLN A 149 -7.03 -5.64 -26.07
N ASN A 150 -6.00 -5.67 -25.22
CA ASN A 150 -4.59 -5.57 -25.59
C ASN A 150 -3.79 -6.77 -25.02
N THR A 151 -4.18 -7.99 -25.39
CA THR A 151 -3.66 -9.22 -24.78
C THR A 151 -2.17 -9.49 -25.04
N THR A 152 -1.57 -8.80 -26.01
CA THR A 152 -0.14 -8.89 -26.35
C THR A 152 0.67 -7.69 -25.86
N ALA A 153 0.09 -6.82 -25.03
CA ALA A 153 0.76 -5.66 -24.47
C ALA A 153 1.98 -6.05 -23.62
N THR A 154 2.98 -5.17 -23.60
CA THR A 154 4.16 -5.34 -22.77
C THR A 154 3.90 -4.92 -21.32
N VAL A 155 4.84 -5.24 -20.43
CA VAL A 155 4.78 -4.82 -19.03
C VAL A 155 4.81 -3.29 -18.91
N ASP A 156 5.64 -2.61 -19.72
CA ASP A 156 5.76 -1.16 -19.72
C ASP A 156 4.42 -0.51 -20.11
N GLU A 157 3.79 -0.96 -21.20
CA GLU A 157 2.50 -0.45 -21.66
C GLU A 157 1.40 -0.64 -20.60
N TYR A 158 1.38 -1.80 -19.93
CA TYR A 158 0.45 -2.05 -18.83
C TYR A 158 0.64 -1.06 -17.67
N PHE A 159 1.89 -0.82 -17.25
CA PHE A 159 2.18 0.09 -16.14
C PHE A 159 1.88 1.55 -16.51
N ASP A 160 2.14 1.97 -17.75
CA ASP A 160 1.77 3.32 -18.22
C ASP A 160 0.26 3.55 -18.10
N VAL A 161 -0.56 2.57 -18.53
CA VAL A 161 -2.03 2.64 -18.41
C VAL A 161 -2.50 2.62 -16.96
N LEU A 162 -1.89 1.76 -16.12
CA LEU A 162 -2.21 1.70 -14.69
C LEU A 162 -1.91 3.03 -14.00
N LEU A 163 -0.72 3.59 -14.23
CA LEU A 163 -0.30 4.85 -13.60
C LEU A 163 -1.17 6.03 -14.06
N GLU A 164 -1.46 6.13 -15.36
CA GLU A 164 -2.34 7.18 -15.88
C GLU A 164 -3.72 7.12 -15.22
N ALA A 165 -4.33 5.94 -15.16
CA ALA A 165 -5.63 5.75 -14.52
C ALA A 165 -5.59 6.06 -13.02
N SER A 166 -4.52 5.67 -12.31
CA SER A 166 -4.32 6.01 -10.91
C SER A 166 -4.16 7.51 -10.68
N HIS A 167 -3.44 8.24 -11.53
CA HIS A 167 -3.36 9.71 -11.44
C HIS A 167 -4.72 10.38 -11.69
N VAL A 168 -5.49 9.91 -12.66
CA VAL A 168 -6.83 10.43 -12.93
C VAL A 168 -7.74 10.22 -11.72
N SER A 169 -7.73 9.02 -11.14
CA SER A 169 -8.49 8.72 -9.93
C SER A 169 -8.05 9.56 -8.73
N LEU A 170 -6.73 9.68 -8.50
CA LEU A 170 -6.16 10.49 -7.42
C LEU A 170 -6.59 11.96 -7.52
N LYS A 171 -6.51 12.55 -8.72
CA LYS A 171 -6.98 13.93 -8.96
C LYS A 171 -8.48 14.10 -8.72
N ASN A 172 -9.26 13.03 -8.83
CA ASN A 172 -10.69 13.04 -8.63
C ASN A 172 -11.10 12.75 -7.17
N THR A 173 -10.19 12.33 -6.28
CA THR A 173 -10.55 12.06 -4.87
C THR A 173 -11.24 13.23 -4.17
N PRO A 174 -10.92 14.52 -4.43
CA PRO A 174 -11.65 15.63 -3.83
C PRO A 174 -13.12 15.69 -4.24
N ASN A 175 -13.47 15.22 -5.44
CA ASN A 175 -14.87 15.17 -5.86
C ASN A 175 -15.67 14.04 -5.19
N LEU A 176 -14.98 13.06 -4.61
CA LEU A 176 -15.59 11.90 -3.96
C LEU A 176 -15.66 12.06 -2.44
N LEU A 177 -14.71 12.79 -1.85
CA LEU A 177 -14.59 12.98 -0.42
C LEU A 177 -14.55 14.48 -0.06
N PRO A 178 -15.67 15.04 0.49
CA PRO A 178 -15.80 16.49 0.69
C PRO A 178 -14.69 17.17 1.49
N VAL A 179 -14.16 16.52 2.53
CA VAL A 179 -13.08 17.08 3.37
C VAL A 179 -11.81 17.37 2.56
N LEU A 180 -11.50 16.54 1.56
CA LEU A 180 -10.38 16.78 0.65
C LEU A 180 -10.61 18.03 -0.21
N LYS A 181 -11.85 18.24 -0.68
CA LYS A 181 -12.23 19.39 -1.50
C LYS A 181 -12.23 20.71 -0.74
N GLU A 182 -12.64 20.68 0.52
CA GLU A 182 -12.66 21.86 1.39
C GLU A 182 -11.25 22.40 1.62
N VAL A 183 -10.28 21.51 1.81
CA VAL A 183 -8.86 21.87 1.98
C VAL A 183 -8.14 22.05 0.64
N GLY A 184 -8.67 21.49 -0.45
CA GLY A 184 -8.11 21.60 -1.79
C GLY A 184 -6.93 20.66 -2.05
N VAL A 185 -6.89 19.52 -1.35
CA VAL A 185 -5.83 18.50 -1.45
C VAL A 185 -6.39 17.19 -1.99
N VAL A 186 -5.53 16.33 -2.56
CA VAL A 186 -5.88 14.95 -2.91
C VAL A 186 -5.69 14.01 -1.72
N ASP A 187 -6.07 12.74 -1.86
CA ASP A 187 -5.90 11.75 -0.79
C ASP A 187 -4.41 11.41 -0.56
N SER A 188 -3.95 11.49 0.68
CA SER A 188 -2.55 11.22 1.06
C SER A 188 -2.16 9.75 0.79
N GLY A 189 -3.03 8.80 1.13
CA GLY A 189 -2.76 7.38 0.88
C GLY A 189 -2.69 7.05 -0.61
N GLY A 190 -3.60 7.61 -1.40
CA GLY A 190 -3.60 7.52 -2.85
C GLY A 190 -2.36 8.13 -3.49
N ALA A 191 -1.90 9.29 -3.00
CA ALA A 191 -0.64 9.90 -3.42
C ALA A 191 0.56 9.00 -3.11
N GLY A 192 0.63 8.41 -1.92
CA GLY A 192 1.68 7.45 -1.58
C GLY A 192 1.67 6.19 -2.45
N TYR A 193 0.50 5.66 -2.79
CA TYR A 193 0.37 4.53 -3.71
C TYR A 193 0.88 4.87 -5.12
N VAL A 194 0.52 6.04 -5.63
CA VAL A 194 1.00 6.54 -6.93
C VAL A 194 2.52 6.72 -6.93
N ALA A 195 3.09 7.27 -5.86
CA ALA A 195 4.55 7.41 -5.73
C ALA A 195 5.27 6.05 -5.82
N VAL A 196 4.70 4.98 -5.25
CA VAL A 196 5.26 3.63 -5.40
C VAL A 196 5.22 3.17 -6.87
N LEU A 197 4.11 3.38 -7.58
CA LEU A 197 3.98 3.02 -9.01
C LEU A 197 4.93 3.80 -9.92
N GLU A 198 5.14 5.10 -9.65
CA GLU A 198 6.12 5.92 -10.36
C GLU A 198 7.53 5.34 -10.23
N GLY A 199 7.91 4.90 -9.03
CA GLY A 199 9.19 4.23 -8.81
C GLY A 199 9.32 2.91 -9.57
N PHE A 200 8.24 2.13 -9.67
CA PHE A 200 8.22 0.90 -10.45
C PHE A 200 8.47 1.18 -11.93
N ILE A 201 7.85 2.22 -12.48
CA ILE A 201 8.03 2.63 -13.88
C ILE A 201 9.43 3.16 -14.14
N ALA A 202 10.03 3.91 -13.21
CA ALA A 202 11.42 4.33 -13.31
C ALA A 202 12.35 3.12 -13.45
N ALA A 203 12.14 2.07 -12.65
CA ALA A 203 12.95 0.84 -12.76
C ALA A 203 12.75 0.13 -14.10
N LEU A 204 11.53 0.07 -14.63
CA LEU A 204 11.24 -0.50 -15.95
C LEU A 204 11.92 0.27 -17.09
N LYS A 205 12.06 1.58 -16.94
CA LYS A 205 12.80 2.46 -17.87
C LYS A 205 14.33 2.35 -17.72
N GLY A 206 14.81 1.58 -16.74
CA GLY A 206 16.23 1.44 -16.44
C GLY A 206 16.81 2.60 -15.63
N GLU A 207 15.95 3.45 -15.07
CA GLU A 207 16.33 4.55 -14.19
C GLU A 207 16.47 4.05 -12.76
N THR A 208 17.33 4.71 -11.98
CA THR A 208 17.51 4.44 -10.55
C THR A 208 17.08 5.67 -9.77
N ILE A 209 16.23 5.48 -8.78
CA ILE A 209 15.85 6.55 -7.84
C ILE A 209 16.68 6.33 -6.60
N ASP A 210 17.62 7.23 -6.33
CA ASP A 210 18.38 7.21 -5.08
C ASP A 210 17.52 7.74 -3.93
N ALA A 211 17.67 7.14 -2.76
CA ALA A 211 17.12 7.71 -1.54
C ALA A 211 17.84 9.03 -1.26
N LEU A 212 17.08 10.11 -1.07
CA LEU A 212 17.64 11.37 -0.63
C LEU A 212 18.24 11.18 0.76
N GLU A 213 19.43 11.74 0.99
CA GLU A 213 20.04 11.68 2.31
C GLU A 213 19.13 12.34 3.33
N ALA A 214 19.01 11.67 4.48
CA ALA A 214 18.24 12.18 5.57
C ALA A 214 18.84 13.51 6.06
N THR A 215 18.19 14.63 5.75
CA THR A 215 18.53 15.94 6.31
C THR A 215 18.21 15.96 7.81
N GLU A 216 18.85 16.84 8.58
CA GLU A 216 18.55 17.06 10.02
C GLU A 216 17.06 17.34 10.32
N ILE A 217 16.27 17.60 9.29
CA ILE A 217 14.82 17.74 9.34
C ILE A 217 14.15 16.41 9.74
N GLU A 218 14.58 15.23 9.28
CA GLU A 218 13.88 13.98 9.65
C GLU A 218 14.18 13.46 11.06
N ALA A 219 15.29 13.87 11.69
CA ALA A 219 15.49 13.67 13.14
C ALA A 219 14.53 14.52 13.99
N ASN A 220 14.05 15.65 13.45
CA ASN A 220 13.09 16.53 14.11
C ASN A 220 11.63 16.25 13.72
N ALA A 221 11.35 15.74 12.52
CA ALA A 221 10.02 15.28 12.10
C ALA A 221 9.54 14.09 12.94
N SER A 222 10.45 13.17 13.29
CA SER A 222 10.19 12.11 14.29
C SER A 222 9.84 12.65 15.68
N LYS A 223 10.33 13.85 16.04
CA LYS A 223 9.97 14.54 17.29
C LYS A 223 8.66 15.33 17.18
N LEU A 224 8.32 15.84 15.99
CA LEU A 224 7.05 16.51 15.69
C LEU A 224 5.88 15.53 15.59
N ALA A 225 6.10 14.31 15.09
CA ALA A 225 5.13 13.22 15.15
C ALA A 225 4.80 12.77 16.60
N ASN A 226 5.61 13.22 17.59
CA ASN A 226 5.36 13.05 19.03
C ASN A 226 4.75 14.32 19.69
N MET A 227 4.45 15.38 18.94
CA MET A 227 3.71 16.51 19.50
C MET A 227 2.21 16.16 19.49
N GLU A 228 1.65 16.11 20.70
CA GLU A 228 0.25 15.83 20.98
C GLU A 228 -0.66 16.67 20.08
N HIS A 229 -1.40 15.99 19.19
CA HIS A 229 -2.53 16.56 18.49
C HIS A 229 -3.69 16.65 19.49
N ASP A 230 -3.92 17.87 19.99
CA ASP A 230 -4.86 18.19 21.08
C ASP A 230 -6.36 18.03 20.75
N GLU A 231 -6.76 17.32 19.67
CA GLU A 231 -8.18 17.19 19.32
C GLU A 231 -8.71 15.81 18.86
N PHE A 232 -7.90 14.74 18.72
CA PHE A 232 -8.44 13.47 18.21
C PHE A 232 -7.86 12.20 18.86
N GLY A 233 -8.57 11.71 19.90
CA GLY A 233 -8.64 10.28 20.21
C GLY A 233 -7.38 9.57 20.68
N TYR A 234 -7.48 8.24 20.82
CA TYR A 234 -6.33 7.35 21.05
C TYR A 234 -6.09 6.47 19.82
N CYS A 235 -4.82 6.34 19.42
CA CYS A 235 -4.38 5.35 18.44
C CYS A 235 -3.86 4.10 19.17
N THR A 236 -4.46 2.95 18.91
CA THR A 236 -4.06 1.65 19.49
C THR A 236 -3.68 0.67 18.38
N GLU A 237 -2.44 0.19 18.40
CA GLU A 237 -1.91 -0.80 17.45
C GLU A 237 -1.40 -2.03 18.20
N PHE A 238 -1.77 -3.24 17.75
CA PHE A 238 -1.21 -4.49 18.27
C PHE A 238 -1.29 -5.64 17.26
N ILE A 239 -0.45 -6.65 17.50
CA ILE A 239 -0.44 -7.93 16.76
C ILE A 239 -0.72 -9.06 17.74
N ILE A 240 -1.67 -9.92 17.41
CA ILE A 240 -2.01 -11.14 18.15
C ILE A 240 -1.49 -12.34 17.36
N GLN A 241 -0.71 -13.18 18.02
CA GLN A 241 -0.37 -14.50 17.53
C GLN A 241 -1.45 -15.50 17.98
N ILE A 242 -2.19 -16.03 17.03
CA ILE A 242 -3.18 -17.09 17.23
C ILE A 242 -2.44 -18.41 17.48
N ASP A 243 -2.78 -19.10 18.57
CA ASP A 243 -2.35 -20.49 18.77
C ASP A 243 -3.00 -21.38 17.69
N PRO A 244 -2.23 -22.13 16.87
CA PRO A 244 -2.78 -22.99 15.82
C PRO A 244 -3.81 -24.03 16.30
N LYS A 245 -3.85 -24.33 17.61
CA LYS A 245 -4.83 -25.25 18.21
C LYS A 245 -6.17 -24.57 18.54
N THR A 246 -6.25 -23.25 18.48
CA THR A 246 -7.48 -22.53 18.81
C THR A 246 -8.46 -22.59 17.65
N THR A 247 -9.71 -22.97 17.95
CA THR A 247 -10.83 -22.91 17.00
C THR A 247 -11.79 -21.75 17.34
N LYS A 248 -11.44 -20.95 18.34
CA LYS A 248 -12.31 -19.89 18.88
C LYS A 248 -12.21 -18.57 18.13
N TYR A 249 -11.16 -18.39 17.34
CA TYR A 249 -10.98 -17.15 16.59
C TYR A 249 -11.89 -17.13 15.36
N SER A 250 -12.73 -16.11 15.27
CA SER A 250 -13.45 -15.74 14.06
C SER A 250 -13.16 -14.29 13.77
N GLU A 251 -12.56 -14.01 12.61
CA GLU A 251 -12.24 -12.65 12.19
C GLU A 251 -13.51 -11.78 12.12
N GLU A 252 -14.61 -12.33 11.62
CA GLU A 252 -15.90 -11.63 11.54
C GLU A 252 -16.41 -11.22 12.93
N HIS A 253 -16.35 -12.15 13.90
CA HIS A 253 -16.79 -11.86 15.26
C HIS A 253 -15.90 -10.83 15.94
N PHE A 254 -14.57 -10.97 15.80
CA PHE A 254 -13.60 -10.06 16.39
C PHE A 254 -13.71 -8.64 15.80
N ARG A 255 -13.90 -8.53 14.48
CA ARG A 255 -14.18 -7.25 13.82
C ARG A 255 -15.43 -6.58 14.39
N LYS A 256 -16.52 -7.33 14.55
CA LYS A 256 -17.79 -6.81 15.09
C LYS A 256 -17.67 -6.30 16.52
N GLU A 257 -16.85 -6.92 17.36
CA GLU A 257 -16.58 -6.42 18.71
C GLU A 257 -15.79 -5.10 18.68
N LEU A 258 -14.81 -4.99 17.77
CA LEU A 258 -14.01 -3.78 17.60
C LEU A 258 -14.83 -2.60 17.02
N GLU A 259 -15.84 -2.84 16.17
CA GLU A 259 -16.71 -1.79 15.62
C GLU A 259 -17.35 -0.88 16.66
N ALA A 260 -17.60 -1.41 17.86
CA ALA A 260 -18.21 -0.66 18.95
C ALA A 260 -17.21 0.27 19.66
N LEU A 261 -15.90 0.11 19.41
CA LEU A 261 -14.84 0.74 20.19
C LEU A 261 -14.12 1.88 19.45
N GLY A 262 -14.20 1.96 18.11
CA GLY A 262 -13.43 2.94 17.34
C GLY A 262 -14.13 3.46 16.09
N ASN A 263 -13.65 4.61 15.63
CA ASN A 263 -14.19 5.33 14.48
C ASN A 263 -13.49 4.94 13.17
N SER A 264 -12.21 4.56 13.24
CA SER A 264 -11.44 4.08 12.11
C SER A 264 -10.67 2.83 12.52
N ILE A 265 -10.99 1.70 11.88
CA ILE A 265 -10.52 0.39 12.29
C ILE A 265 -10.07 -0.39 11.06
N VAL A 266 -8.86 -0.93 11.14
CA VAL A 266 -8.34 -1.91 10.19
C VAL A 266 -7.96 -3.16 10.97
N VAL A 267 -8.56 -4.29 10.59
CA VAL A 267 -8.26 -5.61 11.14
C VAL A 267 -7.82 -6.49 9.98
N VAL A 268 -6.70 -7.16 10.14
CA VAL A 268 -6.16 -8.07 9.15
C VAL A 268 -5.81 -9.37 9.83
N THR A 269 -6.25 -10.48 9.23
CA THR A 269 -5.80 -11.82 9.60
C THR A 269 -4.98 -12.43 8.47
N ASP A 270 -3.79 -12.87 8.82
CA ASP A 270 -2.88 -13.59 7.93
C ASP A 270 -2.34 -14.83 8.63
N GLU A 271 -2.75 -16.00 8.15
CA GLU A 271 -2.45 -17.30 8.75
C GLU A 271 -2.77 -17.32 10.27
N ASP A 272 -1.74 -17.24 11.10
CA ASP A 272 -1.77 -17.31 12.55
C ASP A 272 -1.60 -15.92 13.20
N LEU A 273 -1.64 -14.84 12.44
CA LEU A 273 -1.45 -13.47 12.93
C LEU A 273 -2.69 -12.61 12.70
N VAL A 274 -3.06 -11.82 13.71
CA VAL A 274 -4.08 -10.78 13.60
C VAL A 274 -3.43 -9.44 13.90
N LYS A 275 -3.46 -8.51 12.94
CA LYS A 275 -3.03 -7.14 13.13
C LYS A 275 -4.26 -6.23 13.26
N VAL A 276 -4.23 -5.37 14.26
CA VAL A 276 -5.30 -4.42 14.56
C VAL A 276 -4.71 -3.03 14.67
N HIS A 277 -5.35 -2.08 13.98
CA HIS A 277 -5.11 -0.65 14.12
C HIS A 277 -6.45 0.04 14.35
N VAL A 278 -6.58 0.75 15.47
CA VAL A 278 -7.83 1.41 15.88
C VAL A 278 -7.53 2.85 16.27
N HIS A 279 -8.34 3.77 15.75
CA HIS A 279 -8.51 5.11 16.29
C HIS A 279 -9.87 5.22 16.97
N THR A 280 -9.89 5.68 18.22
CA THR A 280 -11.10 5.91 19.02
C THR A 280 -11.44 7.39 19.10
#